data_AF-A0A420EYX8-F1
#
_entry.id   AF-A0A420EYX8-F1
#
_cell.length_a   1.000
_cell.length_b   1.000
_cell.length_c   1.000
_cell.angle_alpha   90.00
_cell.angle_beta   90.00
_cell.angle_gamma   90.00
#
_symmetry.space_group_name_H-M   'P 1'
#
loop_
_entity.id
_entity.type
_entity.pdbx_description
1 polymer ?
#
loop_
_entity_poly.entity_id
_entity_poly.type
_entity_poly.pdbx_seq_one_letter_code
_entity_poly.pdbx_strand_id
1 'polypeptide(L)'
;MPPRPHRPDALAGQVFRGSDAVRQGLLTHHQLRGRSWVRVMHDVYADARLPRDHGLVCRAALLKLPAEAVLAGPSAAYLHGVAHAAAFSDDVHVLVPRAIRIDSPRGIRVHSAGPATPGTDPTGAPPGAHVPTGATLGRVRRSDPTAAAWECAVWLDPVRAVGIVDALLAKGLTSRAALADLAAANLARPGGRRAGWLFGLADAAAQSPPESHLRMRLVLAGLPRPVARFPVRLPTGPFQPGIAWPGYRVAVEYDGPWRRDLPHRPRPGPGRPHVPRPDPLSRPRLDRFVAAGWLVLHVTDRRMAEDFPGVVREVRAALRARGWRR
;
A
#
# COMPACT_ATOMS: atom_id res chain seq x y z
N MET A 1 -28.45 -6.84 34.13
CA MET A 1 -26.98 -6.78 33.91
C MET A 1 -26.70 -7.19 32.47
N PRO A 2 -25.99 -6.41 31.64
CA PRO A 2 -25.59 -6.91 30.33
C PRO A 2 -24.73 -8.17 30.53
N PRO A 3 -24.93 -9.24 29.73
CA PRO A 3 -24.18 -10.48 29.88
C PRO A 3 -22.67 -10.16 29.77
N ARG A 4 -21.89 -10.58 30.78
CA ARG A 4 -20.44 -10.38 30.78
C ARG A 4 -19.87 -11.06 29.53
N PRO A 5 -19.09 -10.35 28.70
CA PRO A 5 -18.55 -10.93 27.48
C PRO A 5 -17.54 -12.02 27.85
N HIS A 6 -17.89 -13.27 27.57
CA HIS A 6 -17.04 -14.43 27.82
C HIS A 6 -15.84 -14.42 26.87
N ARG A 7 -14.63 -14.45 27.44
CA ARG A 7 -13.34 -14.48 26.73
C ARG A 7 -12.37 -15.37 27.52
N PRO A 8 -12.20 -16.65 27.15
CA PRO A 8 -11.18 -17.49 27.73
C PRO A 8 -9.78 -16.90 27.50
N ASP A 9 -8.90 -16.98 28.50
CA ASP A 9 -7.55 -16.41 28.41
C ASP A 9 -6.74 -17.01 27.25
N ALA A 10 -6.94 -18.29 26.94
CA ALA A 10 -6.32 -18.98 25.81
C ALA A 10 -6.65 -18.35 24.43
N LEU A 11 -7.77 -17.62 24.32
CA LEU A 11 -8.24 -17.00 23.08
C LEU A 11 -8.16 -15.47 23.11
N ALA A 12 -7.85 -14.89 24.27
CA ALA A 12 -7.72 -13.45 24.45
C ALA A 12 -6.55 -12.90 23.60
N GLY A 13 -6.84 -11.93 22.75
CA GLY A 13 -5.85 -11.33 21.84
C GLY A 13 -5.36 -12.26 20.73
N GLN A 14 -6.04 -13.38 20.48
CA GLN A 14 -5.63 -14.38 19.48
C GLN A 14 -6.55 -14.40 18.25
N VAL A 15 -6.05 -15.04 17.20
CA VAL A 15 -6.81 -15.53 16.06
C VAL A 15 -6.85 -17.04 16.14
N PHE A 16 -8.01 -17.66 15.94
CA PHE A 16 -8.20 -19.09 16.15
C PHE A 16 -9.28 -19.67 15.21
N ARG A 17 -9.24 -20.99 15.03
CA ARG A 17 -10.32 -21.72 14.33
C ARG A 17 -11.51 -21.93 15.27
N GLY A 18 -12.71 -21.60 14.80
CA GLY A 18 -13.94 -21.71 15.59
C GLY A 18 -14.23 -23.16 15.97
N SER A 19 -14.10 -24.08 15.02
CA SER A 19 -14.24 -25.52 15.25
C SER A 19 -13.33 -26.04 16.35
N ASP A 20 -12.10 -25.55 16.44
CA ASP A 20 -11.11 -26.06 17.39
C ASP A 20 -11.39 -25.54 18.80
N ALA A 21 -11.76 -24.26 18.92
CA ALA A 21 -12.19 -23.70 20.21
C ALA A 21 -13.44 -24.42 20.75
N VAL A 22 -14.39 -24.81 19.89
CA VAL A 22 -15.58 -25.57 20.31
C VAL A 22 -15.22 -26.99 20.71
N ARG A 23 -14.42 -27.68 19.90
CA ARG A 23 -13.97 -29.06 20.16
C ARG A 23 -13.20 -29.18 21.48
N GLN A 24 -12.43 -28.16 21.82
CA GLN A 24 -11.66 -28.07 23.07
C GLN A 24 -12.51 -27.60 24.28
N GLY A 25 -13.80 -27.33 24.09
CA GLY A 25 -14.69 -26.85 25.15
C GLY A 25 -14.42 -25.41 25.62
N LEU A 26 -13.56 -24.66 24.91
CA LEU A 26 -13.24 -23.27 25.24
C LEU A 26 -14.41 -22.32 24.96
N LEU A 27 -15.21 -22.62 23.94
CA LEU A 27 -16.39 -21.83 23.55
C LEU A 27 -17.51 -22.72 23.04
N THR A 28 -18.76 -22.27 23.17
CA THR A 28 -19.89 -22.84 22.43
C THR A 28 -20.09 -22.15 21.09
N HIS A 29 -20.78 -22.81 20.14
CA HIS A 29 -21.20 -22.16 18.89
C HIS A 29 -22.03 -20.89 19.11
N HIS A 30 -22.78 -20.80 20.21
CA HIS A 30 -23.51 -19.59 20.57
C HIS A 30 -22.55 -18.47 21.00
N GLN A 31 -21.57 -18.78 21.85
CA GLN A 31 -20.58 -17.81 22.32
C GLN A 31 -19.71 -17.25 21.19
N LEU A 32 -19.40 -18.03 20.13
CA LEU A 32 -18.69 -17.55 18.93
C LEU A 32 -19.41 -16.43 18.18
N ARG A 33 -20.74 -16.35 18.30
CA ARG A 33 -21.56 -15.29 17.67
C ARG A 33 -21.65 -14.03 18.54
N GLY A 34 -21.10 -14.07 19.76
CA GLY A 34 -21.09 -12.95 20.69
C GLY A 34 -20.17 -11.82 20.26
N ARG A 35 -20.39 -10.62 20.84
CA ARG A 35 -19.60 -9.40 20.56
C ARG A 35 -18.13 -9.48 20.98
N SER A 36 -17.73 -10.54 21.70
CA SER A 36 -16.35 -10.80 22.05
C SER A 36 -15.45 -11.13 20.86
N TRP A 37 -16.05 -11.59 19.77
CA TRP A 37 -15.35 -12.18 18.64
C TRP A 37 -15.75 -11.50 17.34
N VAL A 38 -14.80 -11.42 16.42
CA VAL A 38 -15.04 -11.03 15.02
C VAL A 38 -14.76 -12.24 14.17
N ARG A 39 -15.73 -12.62 13.34
CA ARG A 39 -15.51 -13.62 12.29
C ARG A 39 -14.69 -12.96 11.17
N VAL A 40 -13.44 -13.37 11.01
CA VAL A 40 -12.51 -12.83 10.00
C VAL A 40 -12.67 -13.58 8.68
N MET A 41 -12.78 -14.90 8.74
CA MET A 41 -13.01 -15.76 7.58
C MET A 41 -14.00 -16.89 7.91
N HIS A 42 -14.32 -17.73 6.94
CA HIS A 42 -15.06 -18.96 7.24
C HIS A 42 -14.28 -19.81 8.24
N ASP A 43 -14.91 -20.10 9.39
CA ASP A 43 -14.38 -20.85 10.53
C ASP A 43 -13.14 -20.24 11.22
N VAL A 44 -12.84 -18.96 10.96
CA VAL A 44 -11.73 -18.27 11.64
C VAL A 44 -12.24 -17.02 12.34
N TYR A 45 -11.94 -16.95 13.63
CA TYR A 45 -12.39 -15.91 14.53
C TYR A 45 -11.19 -15.23 15.17
N ALA A 46 -11.39 -13.98 15.57
CA ALA A 46 -10.41 -13.19 16.30
C ALA A 46 -11.06 -12.53 17.50
N ASP A 47 -10.27 -12.28 18.54
CA ASP A 47 -10.68 -11.37 19.61
C ASP A 47 -11.04 -10.01 19.02
N ALA A 48 -12.25 -9.52 19.33
CA ALA A 48 -12.76 -8.26 18.83
C ALA A 48 -11.94 -7.03 19.24
N ARG A 49 -11.04 -7.17 20.22
CA ARG A 49 -10.09 -6.13 20.64
C ARG A 49 -8.90 -5.95 19.69
N LEU A 50 -8.62 -6.93 18.82
CA LEU A 50 -7.52 -6.84 17.87
C LEU A 50 -7.81 -5.77 16.79
N PRO A 51 -6.79 -5.06 16.31
CA PRO A 51 -6.95 -4.11 15.23
C PRO A 51 -7.48 -4.80 13.98
N ARG A 52 -8.48 -4.19 13.34
CA ARG A 52 -9.06 -4.67 12.07
C ARG A 52 -8.17 -4.20 10.93
N ASP A 53 -7.00 -4.80 10.82
CA ASP A 53 -5.98 -4.49 9.84
C ASP A 53 -5.67 -5.69 8.94
N HIS A 54 -4.89 -5.49 7.88
CA HIS A 54 -4.54 -6.58 6.98
C HIS A 54 -3.67 -7.66 7.66
N GLY A 55 -2.91 -7.29 8.70
CA GLY A 55 -2.14 -8.24 9.51
C GLY A 55 -3.03 -9.25 10.23
N LEU A 56 -4.20 -8.83 10.72
CA LEU A 56 -5.21 -9.71 11.32
C LEU A 56 -5.72 -10.75 10.31
N VAL A 57 -6.02 -10.30 9.09
CA VAL A 57 -6.52 -11.16 8.01
C VAL A 57 -5.42 -12.12 7.53
N CYS A 58 -4.16 -11.67 7.48
CA CYS A 58 -3.00 -12.53 7.19
C CYS A 58 -2.85 -13.66 8.22
N ARG A 59 -2.93 -13.35 9.53
CA ARG A 59 -2.90 -14.38 10.59
C ARG A 59 -4.06 -15.36 10.45
N ALA A 60 -5.25 -14.86 10.12
CA ALA A 60 -6.42 -15.69 9.90
C ALA A 60 -6.27 -16.62 8.68
N ALA A 61 -5.67 -16.13 7.58
CA ALA A 61 -5.42 -16.92 6.39
C ALA A 61 -4.44 -18.07 6.66
N LEU A 62 -3.36 -17.81 7.40
CA LEU A 62 -2.35 -18.82 7.72
C LEU A 62 -2.90 -19.99 8.52
N LEU A 63 -3.93 -19.78 9.34
CA LEU A 63 -4.62 -20.88 10.01
C LEU A 63 -5.31 -21.83 9.04
N LYS A 64 -5.55 -21.45 7.78
CA LYS A 64 -6.23 -22.27 6.76
C LYS A 64 -5.30 -22.83 5.70
N LEU A 65 -4.05 -22.39 5.68
CA LEU A 65 -3.08 -22.68 4.64
C LEU A 65 -2.05 -23.70 5.15
N PRO A 66 -1.38 -24.43 4.24
CA PRO A 66 -0.28 -25.31 4.63
C PRO A 66 0.92 -24.51 5.14
N ALA A 67 1.84 -25.18 5.83
CA ALA A 67 3.01 -24.54 6.42
C ALA A 67 3.97 -23.92 5.37
N GLU A 68 3.91 -24.42 4.14
CA GLU A 68 4.70 -23.97 2.99
C GLU A 68 4.16 -22.70 2.34
N ALA A 69 2.96 -22.24 2.71
CA ALA A 69 2.39 -21.02 2.15
C ALA A 69 3.19 -19.79 2.59
N VAL A 70 3.52 -18.93 1.63
CA VAL A 70 4.27 -17.70 1.83
C VAL A 70 3.33 -16.52 1.58
N LEU A 71 3.23 -15.57 2.50
CA LEU A 71 2.50 -14.33 2.24
C LEU A 71 3.25 -13.49 1.20
N ALA A 72 2.54 -12.98 0.21
CA ALA A 72 3.15 -12.42 -1.00
C ALA A 72 2.47 -11.13 -1.47
N GLY A 73 3.10 -10.43 -2.40
CA GLY A 73 2.60 -9.24 -3.10
C GLY A 73 2.16 -8.15 -2.14
N PRO A 74 0.91 -7.63 -2.27
CA PRO A 74 0.44 -6.56 -1.40
C PRO A 74 0.38 -6.96 0.08
N SER A 75 0.12 -8.23 0.39
CA SER A 75 0.11 -8.74 1.77
C SER A 75 1.53 -8.73 2.35
N ALA A 76 2.54 -9.17 1.59
CA ALA A 76 3.93 -9.08 2.01
C ALA A 76 4.39 -7.62 2.18
N ALA A 77 4.09 -6.76 1.20
CA ALA A 77 4.44 -5.33 1.26
C ALA A 77 3.81 -4.63 2.48
N TYR A 78 2.56 -4.95 2.81
CA TYR A 78 1.90 -4.49 4.03
C TYR A 78 2.70 -4.88 5.28
N LEU A 79 3.11 -6.14 5.38
CA LEU A 79 3.86 -6.66 6.51
C LEU A 79 5.30 -6.12 6.60
N HIS A 80 5.86 -5.62 5.49
CA HIS A 80 7.10 -4.84 5.45
C HIS A 80 6.91 -3.35 5.80
N GLY A 81 5.70 -2.95 6.19
CA GLY A 81 5.41 -1.60 6.68
C GLY A 81 4.86 -0.64 5.62
N VAL A 82 4.42 -1.13 4.46
CA VAL A 82 3.67 -0.35 3.47
C VAL A 82 2.18 -0.45 3.77
N ALA A 83 1.71 0.33 4.76
CA ALA A 83 0.36 0.18 5.32
C ALA A 83 -0.78 0.34 4.29
N HIS A 84 -0.59 1.10 3.20
CA HIS A 84 -1.57 1.25 2.12
C HIS A 84 -1.53 0.13 1.07
N ALA A 85 -0.61 -0.83 1.18
CA ALA A 85 -0.53 -1.93 0.23
C ALA A 85 -1.77 -2.82 0.27
N ALA A 86 -2.36 -3.00 1.46
CA ALA A 86 -3.58 -3.77 1.66
C ALA A 86 -4.37 -3.32 2.89
N ALA A 87 -5.70 -3.49 2.85
CA ALA A 87 -6.62 -3.21 3.94
C ALA A 87 -7.23 -4.49 4.53
N PHE A 88 -7.97 -4.37 5.63
CA PHE A 88 -8.71 -5.47 6.26
C PHE A 88 -9.77 -6.11 5.35
N SER A 89 -10.30 -5.36 4.38
CA SER A 89 -11.27 -5.88 3.41
C SER A 89 -10.64 -6.55 2.19
N ASP A 90 -9.32 -6.43 2.01
CA ASP A 90 -8.64 -6.98 0.84
C ASP A 90 -8.33 -8.46 1.02
N ASP A 91 -8.33 -9.19 -0.10
CA ASP A 91 -7.89 -10.59 -0.12
C ASP A 91 -6.42 -10.72 0.34
N VAL A 92 -6.09 -11.81 1.03
CA VAL A 92 -4.71 -12.16 1.38
C VAL A 92 -4.04 -12.84 0.20
N HIS A 93 -2.94 -12.29 -0.28
CA HIS A 93 -2.16 -12.86 -1.37
C HIS A 93 -1.11 -13.83 -0.81
N VAL A 94 -1.11 -15.06 -1.32
CA VAL A 94 -0.17 -16.10 -0.91
C VAL A 94 0.47 -16.78 -2.11
N LEU A 95 1.72 -17.20 -1.95
CA LEU A 95 2.43 -18.08 -2.86
C LEU A 95 2.48 -19.48 -2.26
N VAL A 96 2.17 -20.46 -3.09
CA VAL A 96 2.33 -21.89 -2.77
C VAL A 96 3.20 -22.56 -3.83
N PRO A 97 4.04 -23.55 -3.45
CA PRO A 97 4.76 -24.38 -4.42
C PRO A 97 3.80 -25.04 -5.42
N ARG A 98 4.20 -25.11 -6.71
CA ARG A 98 3.40 -25.73 -7.79
C ARG A 98 2.91 -27.15 -7.51
N ALA A 99 3.68 -27.90 -6.74
CA ALA A 99 3.34 -29.27 -6.36
C ALA A 99 2.12 -29.34 -5.43
N ILE A 100 1.79 -28.24 -4.75
CA ILE A 100 0.68 -28.16 -3.81
C ILE A 100 -0.54 -27.56 -4.52
N ARG A 101 -1.59 -28.36 -4.69
CA ARG A 101 -2.89 -27.90 -5.20
C ARG A 101 -3.78 -27.47 -4.04
N ILE A 102 -4.14 -26.20 -4.02
CA ILE A 102 -5.08 -25.64 -3.04
C ILE A 102 -6.08 -24.77 -3.78
N ASP A 103 -7.36 -25.00 -3.50
CA ASP A 103 -8.43 -24.10 -3.90
C ASP A 103 -8.21 -22.73 -3.28
N SER A 104 -8.54 -21.64 -3.98
CA SER A 104 -8.47 -20.28 -3.41
C SER A 104 -9.69 -20.02 -2.54
N PRO A 105 -9.63 -20.12 -1.20
CA PRO A 105 -10.80 -19.88 -0.37
C PRO A 105 -11.17 -18.40 -0.45
N ARG A 106 -12.46 -18.08 -0.26
CA ARG A 106 -12.93 -16.69 -0.23
C ARG A 106 -12.08 -15.86 0.76
N GLY A 107 -11.53 -14.74 0.28
CA GLY A 107 -10.65 -13.86 1.05
C GLY A 107 -9.16 -14.19 0.94
N ILE A 108 -8.77 -15.18 0.13
CA ILE A 108 -7.38 -15.56 -0.12
C ILE A 108 -7.18 -15.73 -1.63
N ARG A 109 -6.14 -15.10 -2.18
CA ARG A 109 -5.68 -15.31 -3.55
C ARG A 109 -4.43 -16.16 -3.54
N VAL A 110 -4.54 -17.37 -4.06
CA VAL A 110 -3.43 -18.31 -4.18
C VAL A 110 -2.74 -18.12 -5.52
N HIS A 111 -1.44 -17.84 -5.46
CA HIS A 111 -0.54 -17.75 -6.60
C HIS A 111 0.40 -18.94 -6.58
N SER A 112 0.75 -19.44 -7.77
CA SER A 112 1.66 -20.57 -7.89
C SER A 112 3.09 -20.07 -8.14
N ALA A 113 4.02 -20.45 -7.26
CA ALA A 113 5.42 -20.08 -7.38
C ALA A 113 6.02 -20.61 -8.71
N GLY A 114 6.70 -19.75 -9.46
CA GLY A 114 7.49 -20.20 -10.61
C GLY A 114 8.83 -20.78 -10.15
N PRO A 115 9.57 -21.51 -11.03
CA PRO A 115 10.84 -22.15 -10.69
C PRO A 115 11.94 -21.19 -10.18
N ALA A 116 11.77 -19.88 -10.35
CA ALA A 116 12.67 -18.84 -9.83
C ALA A 116 11.86 -17.75 -9.14
N THR A 117 11.30 -18.01 -7.97
CA THR A 117 10.70 -16.94 -7.15
C THR A 117 11.80 -16.43 -6.21
N PRO A 118 12.27 -15.18 -6.36
CA PRO A 118 13.34 -14.66 -5.52
C PRO A 118 12.91 -14.56 -4.05
N GLY A 119 13.88 -14.81 -3.16
CA GLY A 119 13.91 -14.36 -1.78
C GLY A 119 12.62 -14.53 -0.97
N THR A 120 12.47 -15.65 -0.28
CA THR A 120 11.73 -15.64 0.98
C THR A 120 12.62 -15.01 2.03
N ASP A 121 12.17 -13.95 2.70
CA ASP A 121 12.87 -13.42 3.87
C ASP A 121 12.66 -14.41 5.04
N PRO A 122 13.70 -15.14 5.48
CA PRO A 122 13.55 -16.11 6.56
C PRO A 122 13.47 -15.42 7.94
N THR A 123 13.80 -14.13 8.03
CA THR A 123 13.95 -13.44 9.32
C THR A 123 12.65 -12.85 9.87
N GLY A 124 11.63 -12.62 9.05
CA GLY A 124 10.30 -12.20 9.52
C GLY A 124 10.27 -10.88 10.32
N ALA A 125 11.40 -10.19 10.45
CA ALA A 125 11.55 -8.99 11.26
C ALA A 125 11.42 -7.76 10.36
N PRO A 126 10.57 -6.77 10.69
CA PRO A 126 10.63 -5.47 10.05
C PRO A 126 11.93 -4.74 10.49
N PRO A 127 12.72 -4.16 9.58
CA PRO A 127 13.76 -3.21 9.97
C PRO A 127 13.11 -1.93 10.51
N GLY A 128 13.22 -1.71 11.83
CA GLY A 128 13.19 -0.38 12.45
C GLY A 128 11.86 0.38 12.53
N ALA A 129 10.70 -0.21 12.28
CA ALA A 129 9.41 0.47 12.49
C ALA A 129 8.77 0.06 13.83
N HIS A 130 8.55 1.02 14.72
CA HIS A 130 7.68 0.85 15.89
C HIS A 130 6.28 0.43 15.43
N VAL A 131 6.01 -0.88 15.49
CA VAL A 131 4.67 -1.43 15.44
C VAL A 131 4.04 -1.14 16.81
N PRO A 132 2.84 -0.50 16.87
CA PRO A 132 2.12 -0.34 18.13
C PRO A 132 1.89 -1.71 18.77
N THR A 133 2.36 -1.84 20.00
CA THR A 133 2.43 -3.05 20.80
C THR A 133 1.05 -3.68 20.99
N GLY A 134 0.88 -4.93 20.54
CA GLY A 134 -0.32 -5.74 20.74
C GLY A 134 -0.42 -6.88 19.72
N ALA A 135 0.09 -8.06 20.10
CA ALA A 135 0.28 -9.28 19.29
C ALA A 135 1.46 -9.21 18.31
N THR A 136 2.62 -9.65 18.80
CA THR A 136 3.79 -9.99 17.97
C THR A 136 3.33 -10.93 16.85
N LEU A 137 3.32 -10.45 15.61
CA LEU A 137 3.30 -11.34 14.46
C LEU A 137 4.52 -12.26 14.64
N GLY A 138 4.29 -13.54 14.90
CA GLY A 138 5.35 -14.55 14.85
C GLY A 138 6.06 -14.52 13.50
N ARG A 139 7.14 -15.29 13.36
CA ARG A 139 7.95 -15.39 12.12
C ARG A 139 7.13 -15.96 10.96
N VAL A 140 6.26 -15.15 10.37
CA VAL A 140 5.42 -15.52 9.24
C VAL A 140 6.29 -15.48 7.98
N ARG A 141 6.30 -16.59 7.23
CA ARG A 141 6.98 -16.64 5.93
C ARG A 141 6.33 -15.64 4.97
N ARG A 142 7.15 -14.74 4.43
CA ARG A 142 6.73 -13.74 3.45
C ARG A 142 7.81 -13.51 2.40
N SER A 143 7.40 -13.09 1.21
CA SER A 143 8.33 -12.64 0.17
C SER A 143 9.16 -11.45 0.68
N ASP A 144 10.44 -11.38 0.32
CA ASP A 144 11.28 -10.21 0.59
C ASP A 144 10.72 -8.96 -0.11
N PRO A 145 11.10 -7.73 0.29
CA PRO A 145 10.56 -6.51 -0.29
C PRO A 145 10.71 -6.38 -1.82
N THR A 146 11.81 -6.87 -2.40
CA THR A 146 12.07 -6.82 -3.85
C THR A 146 11.18 -7.82 -4.59
N ALA A 147 11.02 -9.03 -4.05
CA ALA A 147 10.06 -10.01 -4.55
C ALA A 147 8.61 -9.50 -4.44
N ALA A 148 8.24 -8.91 -3.30
CA ALA A 148 6.93 -8.31 -3.09
C ALA A 148 6.61 -7.19 -4.10
N ALA A 149 7.61 -6.37 -4.46
CA ALA A 149 7.48 -5.34 -5.49
C ALA A 149 7.18 -5.94 -6.88
N TRP A 150 7.90 -7.00 -7.26
CA TRP A 150 7.66 -7.75 -8.48
C TRP A 150 6.27 -8.37 -8.52
N GLU A 151 5.89 -9.06 -7.46
CA GLU A 151 4.58 -9.68 -7.29
C GLU A 151 3.46 -8.63 -7.42
N CYS A 152 3.60 -7.46 -6.79
CA CYS A 152 2.66 -6.35 -6.96
C CYS A 152 2.58 -5.87 -8.41
N ALA A 153 3.71 -5.70 -9.09
CA ALA A 153 3.76 -5.27 -10.49
C ALA A 153 3.19 -6.32 -11.47
N VAL A 154 3.19 -7.60 -11.08
CA VAL A 154 2.65 -8.71 -11.88
C VAL A 154 1.18 -9.03 -11.54
N TRP A 155 0.69 -8.74 -10.36
CA TRP A 155 -0.67 -9.15 -9.96
C TRP A 155 -1.69 -8.03 -9.90
N LEU A 156 -1.24 -6.80 -9.67
CA LEU A 156 -2.14 -5.66 -9.45
C LEU A 156 -2.28 -4.82 -10.71
N ASP A 157 -3.27 -3.93 -10.69
CA ASP A 157 -3.32 -2.86 -11.68
C ASP A 157 -2.09 -1.94 -11.53
N PRO A 158 -1.58 -1.34 -12.63
CA PRO A 158 -0.38 -0.53 -12.57
C PRO A 158 -0.44 0.66 -11.62
N VAL A 159 -1.63 1.23 -11.42
CA VAL A 159 -1.82 2.43 -10.59
C VAL A 159 -1.60 2.06 -9.12
N ARG A 160 -2.25 1.01 -8.62
CA ARG A 160 -2.01 0.49 -7.27
C ARG A 160 -0.59 -0.02 -7.09
N ALA A 161 -0.07 -0.77 -8.06
CA ALA A 161 1.27 -1.36 -7.98
C ALA A 161 2.36 -0.29 -7.83
N VAL A 162 2.31 0.81 -8.60
CA VAL A 162 3.33 1.85 -8.51
C VAL A 162 3.37 2.51 -7.13
N GLY A 163 2.22 2.70 -6.49
CA GLY A 163 2.14 3.29 -5.15
C GLY A 163 2.78 2.41 -4.07
N ILE A 164 2.75 1.08 -4.26
CA ILE A 164 3.44 0.13 -3.37
C ILE A 164 4.94 0.15 -3.66
N VAL A 165 5.35 0.09 -4.93
CA VAL A 165 6.76 0.07 -5.33
C VAL A 165 7.48 1.35 -4.93
N ASP A 166 6.87 2.52 -5.15
CA ASP A 166 7.42 3.81 -4.70
C ASP A 166 7.65 3.82 -3.18
N ALA A 167 6.70 3.29 -2.41
CA ALA A 167 6.81 3.25 -0.95
C ALA A 167 7.89 2.28 -0.46
N LEU A 168 8.09 1.14 -1.13
CA LEU A 168 9.19 0.21 -0.84
C LEU A 168 10.54 0.86 -1.12
N LEU A 169 10.66 1.59 -2.23
CA LEU A 169 11.86 2.36 -2.57
C LEU A 169 12.10 3.51 -1.58
N ALA A 170 11.06 4.29 -1.24
CA ALA A 170 11.15 5.43 -0.32
C ALA A 170 11.59 5.02 1.09
N LYS A 171 11.24 3.81 1.51
CA LYS A 171 11.67 3.22 2.79
C LYS A 171 13.05 2.57 2.75
N GLY A 172 13.71 2.52 1.59
CA GLY A 172 14.98 1.84 1.40
C GLY A 172 14.89 0.31 1.54
N LEU A 173 13.70 -0.27 1.43
CA LEU A 173 13.49 -1.72 1.55
C LEU A 173 13.92 -2.47 0.29
N THR A 174 14.00 -1.77 -0.84
CA THR A 174 14.54 -2.25 -2.12
C THR A 174 15.22 -1.10 -2.85
N SER A 175 15.90 -1.37 -3.96
CA SER A 175 16.62 -0.38 -4.75
C SER A 175 16.21 -0.43 -6.22
N ARG A 176 16.42 0.68 -6.95
CA ARG A 176 16.17 0.72 -8.40
C ARG A 176 17.01 -0.32 -9.16
N ALA A 177 18.25 -0.55 -8.71
CA ALA A 177 19.12 -1.56 -9.27
C ALA A 177 18.54 -2.97 -9.07
N ALA A 178 18.17 -3.31 -7.83
CA ALA A 178 17.58 -4.62 -7.52
C ALA A 178 16.29 -4.89 -8.31
N LEU A 179 15.42 -3.88 -8.47
CA LEU A 179 14.22 -3.99 -9.30
C LEU A 179 14.54 -4.16 -10.79
N ALA A 180 15.57 -3.46 -11.30
CA ALA A 180 16.00 -3.57 -12.69
C ALA A 180 16.59 -4.96 -12.99
N ASP A 181 17.47 -5.45 -12.12
CA ASP A 181 18.06 -6.79 -12.22
C ASP A 181 16.97 -7.87 -12.17
N LEU A 182 16.02 -7.72 -11.24
CA LEU A 182 14.90 -8.63 -11.13
C LEU A 182 14.01 -8.62 -12.38
N ALA A 183 13.75 -7.44 -12.95
CA ALA A 183 12.97 -7.33 -14.18
C ALA A 183 13.70 -7.92 -15.38
N ALA A 184 15.01 -7.71 -15.51
CA ALA A 184 15.83 -8.29 -16.57
C ALA A 184 15.83 -9.82 -16.49
N ALA A 185 16.06 -10.38 -15.30
CA ALA A 185 16.05 -11.82 -15.07
C ALA A 185 14.70 -12.49 -15.36
N ASN A 186 13.61 -11.73 -15.39
CA ASN A 186 12.25 -12.26 -15.55
C ASN A 186 11.53 -11.69 -16.79
N LEU A 187 12.25 -11.09 -17.74
CA LEU A 187 11.67 -10.40 -18.90
C LEU A 187 10.77 -11.31 -19.75
N ALA A 188 11.16 -12.57 -19.91
CA ALA A 188 10.43 -13.58 -20.70
C ALA A 188 9.22 -14.19 -19.96
N ARG A 189 9.05 -13.91 -18.66
CA ARG A 189 7.92 -14.45 -17.89
C ARG A 189 6.64 -13.66 -18.16
N PRO A 190 5.46 -14.29 -18.01
CA PRO A 190 4.19 -13.56 -18.01
C PRO A 190 4.23 -12.38 -17.03
N GLY A 191 3.89 -11.19 -17.52
CA GLY A 191 3.93 -9.95 -16.75
C GLY A 191 5.30 -9.28 -16.63
N GLY A 192 6.39 -9.89 -17.11
CA GLY A 192 7.74 -9.35 -16.93
C GLY A 192 8.00 -8.04 -17.66
N ARG A 193 7.56 -7.92 -18.91
CA ARG A 193 7.60 -6.64 -19.65
C ARG A 193 6.82 -5.53 -18.93
N ARG A 194 5.66 -5.85 -18.37
CA ARG A 194 4.84 -4.89 -17.61
C ARG A 194 5.54 -4.47 -16.32
N ALA A 195 6.13 -5.42 -15.59
CA ALA A 195 6.88 -5.12 -14.37
C ALA A 195 8.09 -4.23 -14.65
N GLY A 196 8.88 -4.55 -15.69
CA GLY A 196 10.00 -3.71 -16.13
C GLY A 196 9.57 -2.29 -16.51
N TRP A 197 8.49 -2.15 -17.28
CA TRP A 197 7.91 -0.84 -17.60
C TRP A 197 7.48 -0.07 -16.34
N LEU A 198 6.79 -0.73 -15.40
CA LEU A 198 6.34 -0.12 -14.14
C LEU A 198 7.51 0.32 -13.26
N PHE A 199 8.53 -0.53 -13.10
CA PHE A 199 9.75 -0.18 -12.36
C PHE A 199 10.51 0.96 -13.02
N GLY A 200 10.53 0.97 -14.36
CA GLY A 200 11.05 2.09 -15.13
C GLY A 200 10.35 3.39 -14.76
N LEU A 201 9.05 3.37 -14.46
CA LEU A 201 8.28 4.53 -14.05
C LEU A 201 8.39 4.86 -12.55
N ALA A 202 8.69 3.90 -11.67
CA ALA A 202 8.71 4.11 -10.22
C ALA A 202 9.59 5.30 -9.78
N ASP A 203 9.18 5.96 -8.71
CA ASP A 203 9.82 7.16 -8.17
C ASP A 203 9.72 7.19 -6.63
N ALA A 204 10.86 6.94 -5.97
CA ALA A 204 11.00 6.94 -4.52
C ALA A 204 10.67 8.31 -3.86
N ALA A 205 10.63 9.39 -4.65
CA ALA A 205 10.36 10.72 -4.13
C ALA A 205 8.86 10.97 -3.87
N ALA A 206 7.96 10.15 -4.42
CA ALA A 206 6.52 10.26 -4.16
C ALA A 206 6.23 10.10 -2.66
N GLN A 207 5.47 11.02 -2.08
CA GLN A 207 5.25 11.07 -0.63
C GLN A 207 3.94 10.46 -0.18
N SER A 208 3.07 10.12 -1.14
CA SER A 208 1.76 9.57 -0.90
C SER A 208 1.32 8.65 -2.06
N PRO A 209 0.48 7.63 -1.80
CA PRO A 209 -0.08 6.79 -2.85
C PRO A 209 -0.85 7.57 -3.92
N PRO A 210 -1.68 8.59 -3.58
CA PRO A 210 -2.35 9.40 -4.60
C PRO A 210 -1.40 10.13 -5.56
N GLU A 211 -0.24 10.63 -5.10
CA GLU A 211 0.78 11.20 -5.99
C GLU A 211 1.33 10.15 -6.96
N SER A 212 1.71 8.97 -6.46
CA SER A 212 2.16 7.85 -7.30
C SER A 212 1.08 7.43 -8.31
N HIS A 213 -0.18 7.37 -7.86
CA HIS A 213 -1.32 7.01 -8.68
C HIS A 213 -1.57 8.05 -9.78
N LEU A 214 -1.53 9.35 -9.43
CA LEU A 214 -1.72 10.45 -10.36
C LEU A 214 -0.63 10.42 -11.44
N ARG A 215 0.63 10.26 -11.02
CA ARG A 215 1.77 10.12 -11.92
C ARG A 215 1.58 8.96 -12.91
N MET A 216 1.20 7.78 -12.43
CA MET A 216 0.97 6.62 -13.31
C MET A 216 -0.20 6.86 -14.27
N ARG A 217 -1.33 7.41 -13.78
CA ARG A 217 -2.49 7.68 -14.63
C ARG A 217 -2.22 8.73 -15.71
N LEU A 218 -1.40 9.75 -15.43
CA LEU A 218 -0.98 10.75 -16.42
C LEU A 218 -0.13 10.11 -17.54
N VAL A 219 0.79 9.21 -17.17
CA VAL A 219 1.59 8.45 -18.14
C VAL A 219 0.70 7.53 -18.99
N LEU A 220 -0.24 6.81 -18.35
CA LEU A 220 -1.22 5.97 -19.05
C LEU A 220 -2.11 6.78 -20.01
N ALA A 221 -2.36 8.06 -19.71
CA ALA A 221 -3.09 8.98 -20.59
C ALA A 221 -2.26 9.55 -21.76
N GLY A 222 -1.00 9.09 -21.92
CA GLY A 222 -0.11 9.48 -23.01
C GLY A 222 0.55 10.84 -22.84
N LEU A 223 0.59 11.37 -21.60
CA LEU A 223 1.37 12.57 -21.28
C LEU A 223 2.85 12.21 -21.10
N PRO A 224 3.78 13.17 -21.28
CA PRO A 224 5.19 12.93 -21.05
C PRO A 224 5.40 12.50 -19.59
N ARG A 225 6.45 11.73 -19.33
CA ARG A 225 6.73 11.23 -17.99
C ARG A 225 6.99 12.41 -17.02
N PRO A 226 6.21 12.56 -15.94
CA PRO A 226 6.52 13.54 -14.92
C PRO A 226 7.47 12.97 -13.88
N VAL A 227 8.03 13.87 -13.07
CA VAL A 227 8.93 13.57 -11.93
C VAL A 227 8.25 13.98 -10.63
N ALA A 228 8.38 13.17 -9.58
CA ALA A 228 7.85 13.53 -8.26
C ALA A 228 8.82 14.47 -7.54
N ARG A 229 8.29 15.45 -6.78
CA ARG A 229 9.08 16.26 -5.83
C ARG A 229 10.34 16.92 -6.39
N PHE A 230 10.30 17.32 -7.67
CA PHE A 230 11.45 17.93 -8.32
C PHE A 230 11.84 19.25 -7.63
N PRO A 231 13.07 19.40 -7.11
CA PRO A 231 13.46 20.61 -6.39
C PRO A 231 13.60 21.80 -7.33
N VAL A 232 12.82 22.85 -7.06
CA VAL A 232 12.90 24.14 -7.75
C VAL A 232 13.46 25.18 -6.78
N ARG A 233 14.56 25.83 -7.18
CA ARG A 233 15.18 26.89 -6.37
C ARG A 233 14.37 28.17 -6.55
N LEU A 234 13.75 28.64 -5.47
CA LEU A 234 13.09 29.95 -5.41
C LEU A 234 13.91 30.88 -4.51
N PRO A 235 13.74 32.22 -4.62
CA PRO A 235 14.41 33.18 -3.75
C PRO A 235 14.16 32.95 -2.25
N THR A 236 13.07 32.28 -1.89
CA THR A 236 12.69 31.99 -0.50
C THR A 236 13.02 30.57 -0.05
N GLY A 237 13.86 29.87 -0.81
CA GLY A 237 14.26 28.50 -0.55
C GLY A 237 13.67 27.50 -1.55
N PRO A 238 14.06 26.22 -1.45
CA PRO A 238 13.60 25.20 -2.38
C PRO A 238 12.11 24.91 -2.20
N PHE A 239 11.40 24.78 -3.32
CA PHE A 239 10.03 24.27 -3.39
C PHE A 239 10.01 22.98 -4.20
N GLN A 240 9.26 21.99 -3.75
CA GLN A 240 9.18 20.67 -4.37
C GLN A 240 7.71 20.35 -4.62
N PRO A 241 7.20 20.62 -5.83
CA PRO A 241 5.82 20.31 -6.14
C PRO A 241 5.57 18.80 -6.10
N GLY A 242 4.33 18.39 -5.85
CA GLY A 242 3.95 16.96 -5.84
C GLY A 242 4.45 16.24 -7.09
N ILE A 243 4.07 16.76 -8.26
CA ILE A 243 4.45 16.23 -9.58
C ILE A 243 4.86 17.40 -10.49
N ALA A 244 5.90 17.21 -11.33
CA ALA A 244 6.37 18.25 -12.24
C ALA A 244 6.84 17.72 -13.60
N TRP A 245 6.80 18.63 -14.58
CA TRP A 245 7.55 18.55 -15.83
C TRP A 245 8.50 19.75 -15.94
N PRO A 246 9.76 19.62 -15.48
CA PRO A 246 10.70 20.74 -15.39
C PRO A 246 10.98 21.42 -16.73
N GLY A 247 11.08 20.65 -17.82
CA GLY A 247 11.32 21.18 -19.17
C GLY A 247 10.19 22.08 -19.69
N TYR A 248 8.98 21.96 -19.15
CA TYR A 248 7.82 22.77 -19.53
C TYR A 248 7.43 23.79 -18.44
N ARG A 249 8.09 23.74 -17.27
CA ARG A 249 7.71 24.49 -16.06
C ARG A 249 6.22 24.34 -15.74
N VAL A 250 5.72 23.10 -15.81
CA VAL A 250 4.36 22.72 -15.41
C VAL A 250 4.45 21.84 -14.18
N ALA A 251 3.61 22.08 -13.18
CA ALA A 251 3.51 21.31 -11.96
C ALA A 251 2.05 20.97 -11.65
N VAL A 252 1.86 19.86 -10.94
CA VAL A 252 0.56 19.43 -10.42
C VAL A 252 0.71 19.13 -8.93
N GLU A 253 -0.12 19.78 -8.13
CA GLU A 253 -0.31 19.47 -6.72
C GLU A 253 -1.52 18.57 -6.54
N TYR A 254 -1.38 17.61 -5.65
CA TYR A 254 -2.49 16.79 -5.21
C TYR A 254 -3.04 17.34 -3.89
N ASP A 255 -4.27 17.87 -3.95
CA ASP A 255 -4.98 18.48 -2.83
C ASP A 255 -6.05 17.51 -2.31
N GLY A 256 -5.58 16.41 -1.74
CA GLY A 256 -6.43 15.43 -1.07
C GLY A 256 -6.19 15.40 0.43
N PRO A 257 -7.20 15.02 1.25
CA PRO A 257 -7.02 14.70 2.67
C PRO A 257 -6.22 13.40 2.84
N TRP A 258 -5.06 13.27 2.20
CA TRP A 258 -4.16 12.17 2.48
C TRP A 258 -3.45 12.44 3.80
N ARG A 259 -3.83 11.68 4.82
CA ARG A 259 -3.11 11.66 6.09
C ARG A 259 -2.11 10.51 6.03
N ARG A 260 -0.82 10.84 6.24
CA ARG A 260 0.26 9.86 6.51
C ARG A 260 -0.02 9.00 7.77
N ASP A 261 -1.07 9.35 8.51
CA ASP A 261 -1.45 8.75 9.79
C ASP A 261 -2.62 7.77 9.61
N LEU A 262 -2.37 6.52 10.02
CA LEU A 262 -3.24 5.34 10.04
C LEU A 262 -4.68 5.57 10.56
N PRO A 263 -5.63 4.66 10.28
CA PRO A 263 -7.00 4.67 10.83
C PRO A 263 -7.13 4.52 12.37
N HIS A 264 -6.05 4.56 13.16
CA HIS A 264 -6.08 4.24 14.60
C HIS A 264 -5.28 5.19 15.49
N ARG A 265 -5.29 6.50 15.22
CA ARG A 265 -5.13 7.45 16.32
C ARG A 265 -6.51 7.69 16.93
N PRO A 266 -6.72 7.54 18.25
CA PRO A 266 -7.93 8.06 18.88
C PRO A 266 -8.09 9.51 18.43
N ARG A 267 -9.31 9.89 18.01
CA ARG A 267 -9.63 11.33 17.86
C ARG A 267 -9.10 12.02 19.13
N PRO A 268 -8.32 13.11 19.03
CA PRO A 268 -7.98 13.86 20.21
C PRO A 268 -9.29 14.17 20.94
N GLY A 269 -9.33 13.85 22.24
CA GLY A 269 -10.51 14.12 23.07
C GLY A 269 -10.90 15.60 22.97
N PRO A 270 -12.17 15.94 23.25
CA PRO A 270 -12.62 17.32 23.24
C PRO A 270 -11.71 18.14 24.18
N GLY A 271 -10.96 19.11 23.64
CA GLY A 271 -10.11 20.01 24.43
C GLY A 271 -8.63 20.06 24.07
N ARG A 272 -8.08 19.22 23.16
CA ARG A 272 -6.74 19.49 22.59
C ARG A 272 -6.88 20.39 21.36
N PRO A 273 -6.27 21.60 21.35
CA PRO A 273 -6.28 22.43 20.15
C PRO A 273 -5.66 21.64 19.00
N HIS A 274 -6.41 21.54 17.90
CA HIS A 274 -5.90 21.06 16.63
C HIS A 274 -4.84 22.04 16.19
N VAL A 275 -3.56 21.75 16.43
CA VAL A 275 -2.47 22.53 15.85
C VAL A 275 -2.49 22.17 14.35
N PRO A 276 -2.92 23.07 13.45
CA PRO A 276 -2.82 22.82 12.04
C PRO A 276 -1.33 22.65 11.75
N ARG A 277 -0.94 21.52 11.15
CA ARG A 277 0.38 21.47 10.50
C ARG A 277 0.42 22.67 9.54
N PRO A 278 1.48 23.48 9.53
CA PRO A 278 1.57 24.60 8.59
C PRO A 278 1.31 24.05 7.20
N ASP A 279 0.35 24.64 6.51
CA ASP A 279 0.01 24.30 5.13
C ASP A 279 1.32 24.35 4.31
N PRO A 280 1.78 23.23 3.73
CA PRO A 280 2.96 23.21 2.86
C PRO A 280 2.85 24.25 1.73
N LEU A 281 1.62 24.68 1.41
CA LEU A 281 1.21 25.63 0.40
C LEU A 281 0.65 26.92 1.02
N SER A 282 1.35 27.52 1.98
CA SER A 282 1.04 28.92 2.33
C SER A 282 0.98 29.74 1.03
N ARG A 283 -0.15 30.42 0.73
CA ARG A 283 -0.38 31.22 -0.50
C ARG A 283 0.88 31.97 -1.02
N PRO A 284 1.70 32.61 -0.15
CA PRO A 284 2.92 33.30 -0.59
C PRO A 284 3.99 32.44 -1.28
N ARG A 285 4.06 31.13 -1.01
CA ARG A 285 5.01 30.21 -1.67
C ARG A 285 4.53 29.82 -3.07
N LEU A 286 3.22 29.63 -3.23
CA LEU A 286 2.61 29.33 -4.52
C LEU A 286 2.72 30.53 -5.47
N ASP A 287 2.45 31.74 -4.97
CA ASP A 287 2.55 32.98 -5.75
C ASP A 287 3.96 33.18 -6.32
N ARG A 288 5.00 32.87 -5.53
CA ARG A 288 6.41 32.95 -5.96
C ARG A 288 6.81 31.84 -6.92
N PHE A 289 6.24 30.66 -6.76
CA PHE A 289 6.47 29.56 -7.69
C PHE A 289 5.87 29.90 -9.06
N VAL A 290 4.68 30.50 -9.08
CA VAL A 290 4.06 31.06 -10.30
C VAL A 290 4.90 32.21 -10.86
N ALA A 291 5.41 33.12 -10.01
CA ALA A 291 6.28 34.22 -10.44
C ALA A 291 7.61 33.71 -11.05
N ALA A 292 8.10 32.54 -10.66
CA ALA A 292 9.23 31.86 -11.31
C ALA A 292 8.88 31.24 -12.68
N GLY A 293 7.67 31.52 -13.20
CA GLY A 293 7.18 31.10 -14.50
C GLY A 293 6.62 29.68 -14.50
N TRP A 294 6.27 29.11 -13.34
CA TRP A 294 5.62 27.80 -13.28
C TRP A 294 4.10 27.92 -13.43
N LEU A 295 3.52 26.99 -14.20
CA LEU A 295 2.07 26.79 -14.22
C LEU A 295 1.74 25.64 -13.26
N VAL A 296 0.91 25.90 -12.26
CA VAL A 296 0.51 24.93 -11.24
C VAL A 296 -0.95 24.57 -11.40
N LEU A 297 -1.24 23.28 -11.45
CA LEU A 297 -2.59 22.74 -11.47
C LEU A 297 -2.85 22.00 -10.17
N HIS A 298 -4.07 22.11 -9.65
CA HIS A 298 -4.49 21.44 -8.43
C HIS A 298 -5.46 20.30 -8.76
N VAL A 299 -5.17 19.10 -8.24
CA VAL A 299 -5.99 17.91 -8.46
C VAL A 299 -6.45 17.38 -7.12
N THR A 300 -7.76 17.36 -6.92
CA THR A 300 -8.40 16.80 -5.71
C THR A 300 -8.78 15.34 -5.91
N ASP A 301 -9.08 14.63 -4.81
CA ASP A 301 -9.60 13.26 -4.82
C ASP A 301 -10.80 13.10 -5.74
N ARG A 302 -11.73 14.04 -5.62
CA ARG A 302 -12.96 14.03 -6.39
C ARG A 302 -12.67 14.10 -7.88
N ARG A 303 -11.82 15.02 -8.31
CA ARG A 303 -11.44 15.13 -9.73
C ARG A 303 -10.67 13.90 -10.20
N MET A 304 -9.81 13.36 -9.34
CA MET A 304 -9.07 12.14 -9.64
C MET A 304 -10.02 10.93 -9.81
N ALA A 305 -11.08 10.83 -9.01
CA ALA A 305 -12.05 9.74 -9.08
C ALA A 305 -13.10 9.92 -10.20
N GLU A 306 -13.64 11.12 -10.34
CA GLU A 306 -14.86 11.39 -11.14
C GLU A 306 -14.58 12.11 -12.47
N ASP A 307 -13.51 12.91 -12.58
CA ASP A 307 -13.22 13.77 -13.75
C ASP A 307 -11.73 13.68 -14.19
N PHE A 308 -11.18 12.48 -14.18
CA PHE A 308 -9.79 12.32 -14.61
C PHE A 308 -9.55 12.70 -16.09
N PRO A 309 -10.47 12.45 -17.04
CA PRO A 309 -10.34 12.97 -18.39
C PRO A 309 -10.24 14.51 -18.44
N GLY A 310 -10.97 15.24 -17.60
CA GLY A 310 -10.84 16.69 -17.45
C GLY A 310 -9.44 17.10 -16.98
N VAL A 311 -8.92 16.45 -15.94
CA VAL A 311 -7.54 16.66 -15.45
C VAL A 311 -6.52 16.44 -16.57
N VAL A 312 -6.66 15.36 -17.35
CA VAL A 312 -5.74 15.08 -18.48
C VAL A 312 -5.79 16.18 -19.53
N ARG A 313 -6.98 16.70 -19.87
CA ARG A 313 -7.13 17.81 -20.85
C ARG A 313 -6.43 19.08 -20.36
N GLU A 314 -6.59 19.44 -19.10
CA GLU A 314 -5.96 20.62 -18.50
C GLU A 314 -4.44 20.51 -18.50
N VAL A 315 -3.91 19.40 -18.01
CA VAL A 315 -2.46 19.16 -18.01
C VAL A 315 -1.91 19.17 -19.43
N ARG A 316 -2.61 18.52 -20.38
CA ARG A 316 -2.23 18.53 -21.80
C ARG A 316 -2.20 19.94 -22.38
N ALA A 317 -3.21 20.76 -22.09
CA ALA A 317 -3.27 22.14 -22.55
C ALA A 317 -2.12 22.96 -21.98
N ALA A 318 -1.84 22.83 -20.67
CA ALA A 318 -0.72 23.48 -20.01
C ALA A 318 0.63 23.09 -20.63
N LEU A 319 0.86 21.80 -20.86
CA LEU A 319 2.10 21.31 -21.48
C LEU A 319 2.25 21.82 -22.93
N ARG A 320 1.19 21.81 -23.73
CA ARG A 320 1.21 22.31 -25.12
C ARG A 320 1.47 23.81 -25.18
N ALA A 321 0.85 24.59 -24.30
CA ALA A 321 1.11 26.03 -24.17
C ALA A 321 2.58 26.34 -23.81
N ARG A 322 3.28 25.36 -23.22
CA ARG A 322 4.70 25.43 -22.85
C ARG A 322 5.63 24.68 -23.81
N GLY A 323 5.16 24.36 -25.01
CA GLY A 323 6.00 23.84 -26.10
C GLY A 323 6.08 22.32 -26.21
N TRP A 324 5.29 21.56 -25.44
CA TRP A 324 5.18 20.11 -25.67
C TRP A 324 4.42 19.83 -26.97
N ARG A 325 5.10 19.17 -27.91
CA ARG A 325 4.52 18.65 -29.16
C ARG A 325 4.60 17.12 -29.12
N ARG A 326 3.55 16.45 -29.58
CA ARG A 326 3.45 14.99 -29.63
C ARG A 326 3.91 14.48 -30.97
#